data_AF-A0AAN6Y811-F1
#
_entry.id   AF-A0AAN6Y811-F1
#
_cell.length_a   1.000
_cell.length_b   1.000
_cell.length_c   1.000
_cell.angle_alpha   90.00
_cell.angle_beta   90.00
_cell.angle_gamma   90.00
#
_symmetry.space_group_name_H-M   'P 1'
#
loop_
_entity.id
_entity.type
_entity.pdbx_description
1 polymer ?
#
loop_
_entity_poly.entity_id
_entity_poly.type
_entity_poly.pdbx_seq_one_letter_code
_entity_poly.pdbx_strand_id
1 'polypeptide(L)'
;MINKLVILRRTHRAIAGFEAIVPLVLKFTRVESFHYEPWHGLDAVSRKTRQTDHQFLMRHILSRHRWLAELHIYQDINPLRDLFSDTTRAEQAPRDPILGKNLCVNSRHLRRLSVANMVNAEHFFYPFWPGTFDLLEPQRAPWMNLQHLTLNSPYLCSPGWRDLIITAGRAAKRMPQLQMMELFEAGHHYGFLFRYERLSSESKTFVAYSINGEDWGYPEIGEAATDCWKEVAWMHHPLRAGVDTVLGRYPPELLPPERLNNHLSILPLLMNHRNLHRRVCYSNYNCTEEQDDGR
;
A
#
# COMPACT_ATOMS: atom_id res chain seq x y z
N MET A 1 16.52 24.97 -0.44
CA MET A 1 16.80 23.59 -0.89
C MET A 1 15.50 22.80 -0.76
N ILE A 2 15.08 22.07 -1.79
CA ILE A 2 13.81 21.31 -1.75
C ILE A 2 14.15 19.87 -1.37
N ASN A 3 13.73 19.45 -0.18
CA ASN A 3 13.92 18.08 0.34
C ASN A 3 12.64 17.23 0.26
N LYS A 4 11.49 17.86 0.02
CA LYS A 4 10.20 17.20 -0.10
C LYS A 4 9.49 17.64 -1.38
N LEU A 5 9.06 16.67 -2.18
CA LEU A 5 8.25 16.89 -3.37
C LEU A 5 6.89 16.23 -3.19
N VAL A 6 5.82 16.99 -3.41
CA VAL A 6 4.45 16.53 -3.24
C VAL A 6 3.66 16.84 -4.50
N ILE A 7 3.13 15.81 -5.15
CA ILE A 7 2.24 15.90 -6.30
C ILE A 7 0.90 15.31 -5.89
N LEU A 8 -0.03 16.18 -5.55
CA LEU A 8 -1.35 15.82 -5.05
C LEU A 8 -2.35 15.71 -6.20
N ARG A 9 -3.34 14.85 -6.01
CA ARG A 9 -4.48 14.79 -6.92
C ARG A 9 -5.44 15.91 -6.58
N ARG A 10 -5.30 17.06 -7.26
CA ARG A 10 -6.25 18.18 -7.14
C ARG A 10 -7.33 18.19 -8.21
N THR A 11 -7.19 17.39 -9.27
CA THR A 11 -8.15 17.33 -10.38
C THR A 11 -8.31 15.89 -10.87
N HIS A 12 -9.36 15.61 -11.64
CA HIS A 12 -9.57 14.34 -12.35
C HIS A 12 -8.74 14.24 -13.64
N ARG A 13 -7.65 15.00 -13.75
CA ARG A 13 -6.72 14.95 -14.88
C ARG A 13 -5.44 14.24 -14.45
N ALA A 14 -4.98 13.32 -15.27
CA ALA A 14 -3.67 12.70 -15.08
C ALA A 14 -2.58 13.71 -15.46
N ILE A 15 -1.56 13.80 -14.62
CA ILE A 15 -0.31 14.50 -14.98
C ILE A 15 0.53 13.48 -15.75
N ALA A 16 1.00 13.87 -16.94
CA ALA A 16 1.87 13.01 -17.75
C ALA A 16 3.14 12.65 -16.98
N GLY A 17 3.37 11.35 -16.80
CA GLY A 17 4.46 10.87 -15.94
C GLY A 17 5.82 11.18 -16.55
N PHE A 18 5.99 10.82 -17.82
CA PHE A 18 7.24 11.01 -18.54
C PHE A 18 7.54 12.49 -18.84
N GLU A 19 6.54 13.25 -19.27
CA GLU A 19 6.72 14.61 -19.80
C GLU A 19 6.79 15.66 -18.69
N ALA A 20 6.10 15.44 -17.56
CA ALA A 20 6.01 16.40 -16.48
C ALA A 20 6.72 15.93 -15.20
N ILE A 21 6.43 14.73 -14.72
CA ILE A 21 6.90 14.29 -13.39
C ILE A 21 8.38 13.92 -13.42
N VAL A 22 8.82 13.14 -14.41
CA VAL A 22 10.22 12.70 -14.51
C VAL A 22 11.19 13.90 -14.55
N PRO A 23 11.01 14.93 -15.41
CA PRO A 23 11.91 16.07 -15.43
C PRO A 23 11.94 16.83 -14.10
N LEU A 24 10.80 16.95 -13.41
CA LEU A 24 10.74 17.59 -12.10
C LEU A 24 11.57 16.82 -11.08
N VAL A 25 11.35 15.50 -10.97
CA VAL A 25 12.07 14.67 -10.01
C VAL A 25 13.57 14.71 -10.31
N LEU A 26 13.97 14.55 -11.58
CA LEU A 26 15.38 14.62 -12.00
C LEU A 26 16.05 15.97 -11.69
N LYS A 27 15.31 17.09 -11.71
CA LYS A 27 15.84 18.41 -11.34
C LYS A 27 16.01 18.56 -9.83
N PHE A 28 15.15 17.94 -9.02
CA PHE A 28 15.24 18.01 -7.56
C PHE A 28 16.08 16.85 -7.00
N THR A 29 17.39 16.93 -7.22
CA THR A 29 18.35 15.84 -6.91
C THR A 29 18.52 15.53 -5.42
N ARG A 30 18.11 16.43 -4.52
CA ARG A 30 18.21 16.29 -3.06
C ARG A 30 16.85 16.03 -2.38
N VAL A 31 15.85 15.58 -3.13
CA VAL A 31 14.58 15.17 -2.54
C VAL A 31 14.78 13.90 -1.73
N GLU A 32 14.41 13.99 -0.46
CA GLU A 32 14.42 12.90 0.51
C GLU A 32 13.03 12.26 0.65
N SER A 33 11.96 13.00 0.37
CA SER A 33 10.58 12.52 0.48
C SER A 33 9.78 12.88 -0.77
N PHE A 34 9.22 11.86 -1.43
CA PHE A 34 8.35 12.01 -2.59
C PHE A 34 6.96 11.46 -2.32
N HIS A 35 5.96 12.32 -2.46
CA HIS A 35 4.54 11.97 -2.32
C HIS A 35 3.83 12.18 -3.66
N TYR A 36 3.14 11.15 -4.14
CA TYR A 36 2.49 11.17 -5.43
C TYR A 36 1.10 10.53 -5.40
N GLU A 37 0.10 11.28 -5.86
CA GLU A 37 -1.29 10.82 -5.97
C GLU A 37 -1.73 10.75 -7.45
N PRO A 38 -1.42 9.66 -8.17
CA PRO A 38 -1.86 9.49 -9.54
C PRO A 38 -3.37 9.34 -9.66
N TRP A 39 -3.94 9.89 -10.73
CA TRP A 39 -5.30 9.57 -11.15
C TRP A 39 -5.36 8.21 -11.85
N HIS A 40 -6.30 7.34 -11.45
CA HIS A 40 -6.52 6.03 -12.06
C HIS A 40 -7.08 6.16 -13.50
N GLY A 41 -7.99 7.11 -13.70
CA GLY A 41 -8.73 7.34 -14.94
C GLY A 41 -9.83 6.31 -15.20
N LEU A 42 -10.67 6.59 -16.21
CA LEU A 42 -11.89 5.85 -16.48
C LEU A 42 -11.69 4.81 -17.59
N ASP A 43 -11.02 5.19 -18.67
CA ASP A 43 -10.89 4.37 -19.87
C ASP A 43 -9.67 3.43 -19.84
N ALA A 44 -9.80 2.27 -20.48
CA ALA A 44 -8.77 1.23 -20.51
C ALA A 44 -7.53 1.61 -21.33
N VAL A 45 -7.71 2.36 -22.42
CA VAL A 45 -6.62 2.76 -23.34
C VAL A 45 -5.64 3.69 -22.61
N SER A 46 -6.15 4.77 -22.04
CA SER A 46 -5.33 5.73 -21.30
C SER A 46 -4.76 5.12 -20.02
N ARG A 47 -5.39 4.08 -19.45
CA ARG A 47 -4.85 3.34 -18.31
C ARG A 47 -3.57 2.61 -18.68
N LYS A 48 -3.54 1.94 -19.84
CA LYS A 48 -2.34 1.26 -20.33
C LYS A 48 -1.18 2.24 -20.54
N THR A 49 -1.44 3.40 -21.17
CA THR A 49 -0.44 4.46 -21.35
C THR A 49 0.08 4.97 -19.99
N ARG A 50 -0.81 5.24 -19.04
CA ARG A 50 -0.43 5.67 -17.68
C ARG A 50 0.39 4.63 -16.94
N GLN A 51 0.08 3.35 -17.11
CA GLN A 51 0.81 2.25 -16.50
C GLN A 51 2.25 2.19 -17.03
N THR A 52 2.45 2.36 -18.35
CA THR A 52 3.79 2.51 -18.95
C THR A 52 4.53 3.73 -18.38
N ASP A 53 3.86 4.87 -18.26
CA ASP A 53 4.42 6.06 -17.62
C ASP A 53 4.83 5.81 -16.17
N HIS A 54 4.00 5.12 -15.39
CA HIS A 54 4.30 4.77 -14.00
C HIS A 54 5.47 3.79 -13.91
N GLN A 55 5.58 2.83 -14.83
CA GLN A 55 6.74 1.93 -14.87
C GLN A 55 8.03 2.71 -15.09
N PHE A 56 8.00 3.63 -16.05
CA PHE A 56 9.13 4.49 -16.35
C PHE A 56 9.47 5.38 -15.16
N LEU A 57 8.46 6.01 -14.56
CA LEU A 57 8.58 6.83 -13.37
C LEU A 57 9.22 6.07 -12.21
N MET A 58 8.68 4.90 -11.84
CA MET A 58 9.21 4.10 -10.74
C MET A 58 10.66 3.69 -10.99
N ARG A 59 10.96 3.23 -12.22
CA ARG A 59 12.33 2.88 -12.58
C ARG A 59 13.27 4.08 -12.46
N HIS A 60 12.89 5.27 -12.92
CA HIS A 60 13.77 6.43 -12.95
C HIS A 60 13.92 7.09 -11.59
N ILE A 61 12.82 7.29 -10.86
CA ILE A 61 12.84 7.87 -9.51
C ILE A 61 13.68 6.98 -8.60
N LEU A 62 13.36 5.69 -8.52
CA LEU A 62 13.99 4.81 -7.54
C LEU A 62 15.43 4.45 -7.88
N SER A 63 15.80 4.34 -9.16
CA SER A 63 17.19 3.99 -9.51
C SER A 63 18.16 5.18 -9.48
N ARG A 64 17.67 6.41 -9.72
CA ARG A 64 18.54 7.60 -9.85
C ARG A 64 18.55 8.50 -8.64
N HIS A 65 17.50 8.53 -7.83
CA HIS A 65 17.41 9.42 -6.66
C HIS A 65 17.90 8.75 -5.39
N ARG A 66 19.23 8.64 -5.25
CA ARG A 66 19.86 7.99 -4.09
C ARG A 66 19.58 8.67 -2.74
N TRP A 67 19.19 9.96 -2.78
CA TRP A 67 18.82 10.73 -1.59
C TRP A 67 17.38 10.47 -1.13
N LEU A 68 16.56 9.85 -1.99
CA LEU A 68 15.18 9.54 -1.65
C LEU A 68 15.16 8.52 -0.52
N ALA A 69 14.64 8.91 0.63
CA ALA A 69 14.48 8.05 1.79
C ALA A 69 13.02 7.61 1.96
N GLU A 70 12.07 8.39 1.44
CA GLU A 70 10.64 8.18 1.68
C GLU A 70 9.85 8.28 0.37
N LEU A 71 9.08 7.23 0.06
CA LEU A 71 8.19 7.19 -1.08
C LEU A 71 6.76 6.87 -0.63
N HIS A 72 5.83 7.74 -0.99
CA HIS A 72 4.41 7.60 -0.72
C HIS A 72 3.63 7.73 -2.02
N ILE A 73 2.90 6.68 -2.39
CA ILE A 73 2.08 6.68 -3.60
C ILE A 73 0.68 6.19 -3.26
N TYR A 74 -0.32 6.98 -3.63
CA TYR A 74 -1.72 6.62 -3.45
C TYR A 74 -2.47 6.83 -4.75
N GLN A 75 -2.91 5.74 -5.37
CA GLN A 75 -3.85 5.83 -6.48
C GLN A 75 -5.28 5.74 -5.94
N ASP A 76 -6.14 6.70 -6.28
CA ASP A 76 -7.53 6.63 -5.83
C ASP A 76 -8.27 5.47 -6.52
N ILE A 77 -9.14 4.82 -5.77
CA ILE A 77 -10.05 3.80 -6.28
C ILE A 77 -11.23 4.58 -6.87
N ASN A 78 -11.53 4.36 -8.15
CA ASN A 78 -12.68 5.04 -8.76
C ASN A 78 -13.99 4.48 -8.14
N PRO A 79 -14.75 5.26 -7.37
CA PRO A 79 -15.97 4.77 -6.70
C PRO A 79 -17.09 4.45 -7.70
N LEU A 80 -17.05 5.04 -8.91
CA LEU A 80 -17.99 4.68 -9.97
C LEU A 80 -17.80 3.24 -10.43
N ARG A 81 -16.63 2.64 -10.18
CA ARG A 81 -16.42 1.23 -10.45
C ARG A 81 -17.31 0.37 -9.54
N ASP A 82 -17.30 0.66 -8.25
CA ASP A 82 -18.10 -0.07 -7.25
C ASP A 82 -19.62 0.15 -7.46
N LEU A 83 -20.02 1.31 -8.01
CA LEU A 83 -21.41 1.65 -8.30
C LEU A 83 -21.98 1.01 -9.59
N PHE A 84 -21.12 0.66 -10.56
CA PHE A 84 -21.57 0.15 -11.86
C PHE A 84 -21.10 -1.29 -12.17
N SER A 85 -20.34 -1.93 -11.28
CA SER A 85 -19.96 -3.33 -11.43
C SER A 85 -20.85 -4.23 -10.56
N ASP A 86 -21.88 -4.82 -11.17
CA ASP A 86 -22.53 -6.05 -10.67
C ASP A 86 -21.57 -7.26 -10.73
N THR A 87 -20.37 -7.07 -11.24
CA THR A 87 -19.36 -8.11 -11.43
C THR A 87 -18.48 -8.28 -10.20
N THR A 88 -18.38 -9.55 -9.78
CA THR A 88 -17.59 -10.07 -8.67
C THR A 88 -16.20 -9.45 -8.47
N ARG A 89 -15.73 -9.47 -7.21
CA ARG A 89 -14.38 -9.13 -6.67
C ARG A 89 -13.15 -9.36 -7.59
N ALA A 90 -13.25 -10.22 -8.60
CA ALA A 90 -12.19 -10.62 -9.52
C ALA A 90 -11.92 -9.63 -10.67
N GLU A 91 -12.79 -8.65 -10.93
CA GLU A 91 -12.60 -7.70 -12.04
C GLU A 91 -11.82 -6.44 -11.66
N GLN A 92 -11.08 -6.45 -10.55
CA GLN A 92 -9.97 -5.50 -10.39
C GLN A 92 -8.93 -5.77 -11.49
N ALA A 93 -9.05 -5.06 -12.62
CA ALA A 93 -8.10 -5.05 -13.73
C ALA A 93 -6.67 -5.27 -13.18
N PRO A 94 -5.99 -6.36 -13.61
CA PRO A 94 -4.80 -6.83 -12.95
C PRO A 94 -3.77 -5.72 -12.89
N ARG A 95 -3.33 -5.38 -11.69
CA ARG A 95 -2.27 -4.39 -11.50
C ARG A 95 -1.00 -4.93 -12.15
N ASP A 96 -0.23 -4.04 -12.73
CA ASP A 96 0.98 -4.42 -13.44
C ASP A 96 1.96 -5.22 -12.56
N PRO A 97 2.27 -6.48 -12.92
CA PRO A 97 3.32 -7.23 -12.24
C PRO A 97 4.69 -6.56 -12.33
N ILE A 98 4.98 -5.84 -13.41
CA ILE A 98 6.25 -5.16 -13.64
C ILE A 98 6.44 -4.03 -12.62
N LEU A 99 5.38 -3.31 -12.25
CA LEU A 99 5.46 -2.24 -11.25
C LEU A 99 5.87 -2.79 -9.88
N GLY A 100 5.25 -3.88 -9.43
CA GLY A 100 5.61 -4.51 -8.15
C GLY A 100 7.05 -5.03 -8.13
N LYS A 101 7.47 -5.71 -9.19
CA LYS A 101 8.85 -6.21 -9.35
C LYS A 101 9.86 -5.07 -9.37
N ASN A 102 9.60 -4.01 -10.13
CA ASN A 102 10.47 -2.83 -10.18
C ASN A 102 10.54 -2.12 -8.83
N LEU A 103 9.41 -1.97 -8.14
CA LEU A 103 9.39 -1.38 -6.81
C LEU A 103 10.23 -2.22 -5.82
N CYS A 104 10.09 -3.54 -5.85
CA CYS A 104 10.88 -4.46 -5.04
C CYS A 104 12.39 -4.29 -5.27
N VAL A 105 12.84 -4.24 -6.53
CA VAL A 105 14.28 -4.13 -6.85
C VAL A 105 14.84 -2.74 -6.53
N ASN A 106 14.10 -1.67 -6.83
CA ASN A 106 14.67 -0.32 -6.79
C ASN A 106 14.45 0.40 -5.44
N SER A 107 13.60 -0.11 -4.55
CA SER A 107 13.30 0.51 -3.24
C SER A 107 14.31 0.21 -2.11
N ARG A 108 15.43 -0.49 -2.39
CA ARG A 108 16.33 -1.04 -1.36
C ARG A 108 16.98 0.00 -0.44
N HIS A 109 17.13 1.22 -0.94
CA HIS A 109 17.74 2.33 -0.22
C HIS A 109 16.73 3.11 0.65
N LEU A 110 15.42 2.91 0.43
CA LEU A 110 14.37 3.65 1.12
C LEU A 110 14.29 3.28 2.61
N ARG A 111 13.92 4.27 3.41
CA ARG A 111 13.56 4.14 4.82
C ARG A 111 12.06 3.95 5.03
N ARG A 112 11.23 4.59 4.20
CA ARG A 112 9.77 4.46 4.24
C ARG A 112 9.23 4.23 2.84
N LEU A 113 8.37 3.22 2.70
CA LEU A 113 7.69 2.92 1.45
C LEU A 113 6.21 2.66 1.73
N SER A 114 5.35 3.47 1.13
CA SER A 114 3.90 3.31 1.23
C SER A 114 3.29 3.39 -0.17
N VAL A 115 2.67 2.31 -0.64
CA VAL A 115 2.04 2.27 -1.96
C VAL A 115 0.67 1.61 -1.88
N ALA A 116 -0.37 2.39 -2.18
CA ALA A 116 -1.75 1.95 -2.20
C ALA A 116 -2.30 1.97 -3.64
N ASN A 117 -3.02 0.90 -4.01
CA ASN A 117 -3.77 0.74 -5.27
C ASN A 117 -2.98 0.82 -6.59
N MET A 118 -1.72 1.26 -6.58
CA MET A 118 -0.85 1.28 -7.77
C MET A 118 -0.06 -0.01 -7.96
N VAL A 119 0.35 -0.64 -6.85
CA VAL A 119 1.13 -1.88 -6.84
C VAL A 119 0.36 -2.95 -6.07
N ASN A 120 0.46 -4.20 -6.51
CA ASN A 120 -0.01 -5.36 -5.75
C ASN A 120 1.17 -5.90 -4.91
N ALA A 121 0.97 -6.06 -3.60
CA ALA A 121 1.99 -6.62 -2.71
C ALA A 121 2.45 -8.02 -3.15
N GLU A 122 1.56 -8.83 -3.74
CA GLU A 122 1.90 -10.14 -4.32
C GLU A 122 3.07 -10.05 -5.31
N HIS A 123 3.02 -9.06 -6.22
CA HIS A 123 4.06 -8.85 -7.22
C HIS A 123 5.35 -8.25 -6.62
N PHE A 124 5.23 -7.45 -5.56
CA PHE A 124 6.38 -6.92 -4.83
C PHE A 124 7.14 -8.05 -4.11
N PHE A 125 6.42 -8.98 -3.47
CA PHE A 125 7.01 -10.09 -2.75
C PHE A 125 7.28 -11.34 -3.61
N TYR A 126 6.98 -11.30 -4.91
CA TYR A 126 7.19 -12.40 -5.86
C TYR A 126 8.52 -13.18 -5.67
N PRO A 127 9.69 -12.53 -5.46
CA PRO A 127 10.96 -13.24 -5.31
C PRO A 127 11.12 -14.09 -4.04
N PHE A 128 10.18 -14.00 -3.11
CA PHE A 128 10.19 -14.69 -1.81
C PHE A 128 9.14 -15.81 -1.71
N TRP A 129 8.37 -16.04 -2.78
CA TRP A 129 7.37 -17.10 -2.83
C TRP A 129 8.04 -18.49 -2.77
N PRO A 130 7.40 -19.49 -2.14
CA PRO A 130 7.89 -20.86 -2.19
C PRO A 130 8.16 -21.31 -3.64
N GLY A 131 9.27 -22.01 -3.88
CA GLY A 131 9.62 -22.52 -5.21
C GLY A 131 10.29 -21.51 -6.15
N THR A 132 10.45 -20.25 -5.77
CA THR A 132 11.18 -19.23 -6.57
C THR A 132 12.70 -19.19 -6.29
N PHE A 133 13.24 -20.24 -5.64
CA PHE A 133 14.53 -20.19 -4.92
C PHE A 133 15.77 -19.94 -5.78
N ASP A 134 15.79 -20.30 -7.07
CA ASP A 134 17.04 -20.27 -7.86
C ASP A 134 17.07 -19.26 -9.02
N LEU A 135 16.01 -18.48 -9.24
CA LEU A 135 15.88 -17.69 -10.47
C LEU A 135 16.18 -16.18 -10.33
N LEU A 136 16.32 -15.64 -9.11
CA LEU A 136 16.24 -14.18 -8.88
C LEU A 136 17.15 -13.63 -7.75
N GLU A 137 18.37 -14.16 -7.57
CA GLU A 137 19.32 -13.71 -6.53
C GLU A 137 19.50 -12.19 -6.39
N PRO A 138 19.65 -11.38 -7.47
CA PRO A 138 19.77 -9.92 -7.36
C PRO A 138 18.54 -9.26 -6.73
N GLN A 139 17.37 -9.90 -6.79
CA GLN A 139 16.12 -9.41 -6.22
C GLN A 139 15.95 -9.73 -4.73
N ARG A 140 16.95 -10.38 -4.11
CA ARG A 140 16.98 -10.73 -2.68
C ARG A 140 17.98 -9.92 -1.85
N ALA A 141 18.58 -8.89 -2.45
CA ALA A 141 19.43 -7.94 -1.73
C ALA A 141 18.67 -7.36 -0.51
N PRO A 142 19.29 -7.18 0.66
CA PRO A 142 18.56 -6.70 1.83
C PRO A 142 18.11 -5.23 1.68
N TRP A 143 16.99 -4.89 2.30
CA TRP A 143 16.59 -3.49 2.53
C TRP A 143 17.22 -3.01 3.83
N MET A 144 18.45 -2.52 3.75
CA MET A 144 19.23 -2.18 4.95
C MET A 144 18.64 -1.03 5.77
N ASN A 145 17.83 -0.16 5.16
CA ASN A 145 17.31 1.05 5.79
C ASN A 145 15.79 1.03 6.00
N LEU A 146 15.07 0.08 5.42
CA LEU A 146 13.61 0.13 5.38
C LEU A 146 13.03 -0.13 6.77
N GLN A 147 12.36 0.88 7.31
CA GLN A 147 11.73 0.87 8.63
C GLN A 147 10.22 0.70 8.53
N HIS A 148 9.60 1.26 7.50
CA HIS A 148 8.14 1.24 7.33
C HIS A 148 7.77 0.79 5.92
N LEU A 149 6.95 -0.25 5.83
CA LEU A 149 6.44 -0.78 4.58
C LEU A 149 4.91 -0.90 4.64
N THR A 150 4.21 -0.22 3.75
CA THR A 150 2.75 -0.34 3.63
C THR A 150 2.39 -0.62 2.19
N LEU A 151 1.77 -1.77 1.92
CA LEU A 151 1.37 -2.19 0.58
C LEU A 151 -0.06 -2.69 0.59
N ASN A 152 -0.73 -2.48 -0.54
CA ASN A 152 -2.08 -2.98 -0.76
C ASN A 152 -2.09 -4.22 -1.67
N SER A 153 -3.02 -5.15 -1.44
CA SER A 153 -3.11 -6.41 -2.20
C SER A 153 -4.51 -7.04 -2.19
N PRO A 154 -5.18 -7.16 -3.34
CA PRO A 154 -6.46 -7.86 -3.46
C PRO A 154 -6.35 -9.35 -3.09
N TYR A 155 -5.14 -9.92 -3.19
CA TYR A 155 -4.86 -11.30 -2.83
C TYR A 155 -5.12 -11.61 -1.35
N LEU A 156 -5.15 -10.59 -0.47
CA LEU A 156 -5.50 -10.74 0.94
C LEU A 156 -6.96 -11.18 1.14
N CYS A 157 -7.83 -10.96 0.17
CA CYS A 157 -9.22 -11.42 0.18
C CYS A 157 -9.43 -12.75 -0.57
N SER A 158 -8.35 -13.43 -0.96
CA SER A 158 -8.37 -14.74 -1.61
C SER A 158 -8.12 -15.87 -0.60
N PRO A 159 -8.51 -17.13 -0.88
CA PRO A 159 -8.23 -18.27 0.00
C PRO A 159 -6.74 -18.47 0.32
N GLY A 160 -5.85 -18.01 -0.58
CA GLY A 160 -4.39 -18.13 -0.45
C GLY A 160 -3.73 -17.04 0.38
N TRP A 161 -4.47 -16.11 1.00
CA TRP A 161 -3.90 -14.94 1.69
C TRP A 161 -2.75 -15.26 2.67
N ARG A 162 -2.77 -16.44 3.33
CA ARG A 162 -1.71 -16.89 4.24
C ARG A 162 -0.36 -17.03 3.54
N ASP A 163 -0.36 -17.46 2.28
CA ASP A 163 0.87 -17.60 1.48
C ASP A 163 1.51 -16.24 1.25
N LEU A 164 0.71 -15.18 1.02
CA LEU A 164 1.22 -13.82 0.93
C LEU A 164 1.81 -13.34 2.27
N ILE A 165 1.18 -13.66 3.40
CA ILE A 165 1.68 -13.29 4.73
C ILE A 165 2.99 -14.02 5.06
N ILE A 166 3.11 -15.31 4.74
CA ILE A 166 4.35 -16.09 4.88
C ILE A 166 5.44 -15.52 3.97
N THR A 167 5.10 -15.23 2.72
CA THR A 167 6.02 -14.64 1.73
C THR A 167 6.51 -13.27 2.19
N ALA A 168 5.64 -12.43 2.72
CA ALA A 168 5.99 -11.15 3.31
C ALA A 168 6.92 -11.31 4.52
N GLY A 169 6.68 -12.31 5.38
CA GLY A 169 7.57 -12.66 6.49
C GLY A 169 8.97 -13.06 6.01
N ARG A 170 9.07 -13.88 4.95
CA ARG A 170 10.36 -14.23 4.33
C ARG A 170 11.10 -13.01 3.78
N ALA A 171 10.38 -12.06 3.17
CA ALA A 171 10.95 -10.80 2.73
C ALA A 171 11.38 -9.92 3.92
N ALA A 172 10.60 -9.89 5.00
CA ALA A 172 10.87 -9.12 6.21
C ALA A 172 12.19 -9.53 6.89
N LYS A 173 12.58 -10.81 6.82
CA LYS A 173 13.91 -11.27 7.27
C LYS A 173 15.09 -10.57 6.57
N ARG A 174 14.85 -9.96 5.40
CA ARG A 174 15.81 -9.16 4.63
C ARG A 174 15.68 -7.66 4.90
N MET A 175 14.91 -7.25 5.91
CA MET A 175 14.65 -5.85 6.29
C MET A 175 15.07 -5.63 7.75
N PRO A 176 16.37 -5.63 8.08
CA PRO A 176 16.84 -5.67 9.47
C PRO A 176 16.42 -4.47 10.34
N GLN A 177 16.07 -3.35 9.71
CA GLN A 177 15.61 -2.13 10.39
C GLN A 177 14.08 -2.00 10.41
N LEU A 178 13.34 -3.02 9.98
CA LEU A 178 11.88 -2.97 9.89
C LEU A 178 11.26 -2.76 11.27
N GLN A 179 10.52 -1.67 11.40
CA GLN A 179 9.73 -1.30 12.57
C GLN A 179 8.26 -1.60 12.36
N MET A 180 7.76 -1.43 11.13
CA MET A 180 6.36 -1.64 10.80
C MET A 180 6.19 -2.21 9.39
N MET A 181 5.36 -3.23 9.25
CA MET A 181 4.82 -3.66 7.96
C MET A 181 3.30 -3.73 8.03
N GLU A 182 2.62 -3.11 7.07
CA GLU A 182 1.17 -3.16 6.90
C GLU A 182 0.83 -3.70 5.50
N LEU A 183 0.06 -4.78 5.46
CA LEU A 183 -0.56 -5.28 4.24
C LEU A 183 -2.06 -5.16 4.37
N PHE A 184 -2.71 -4.51 3.43
CA PHE A 184 -4.13 -4.26 3.55
C PHE A 184 -4.89 -4.38 2.23
N GLU A 185 -6.19 -4.59 2.34
CA GLU A 185 -7.15 -4.46 1.26
C GLU A 185 -8.45 -3.95 1.85
N ALA A 186 -9.14 -3.04 1.16
CA ALA A 186 -10.36 -2.45 1.68
C ALA A 186 -11.31 -2.05 0.55
N GLY A 187 -12.59 -2.32 0.74
CA GLY A 187 -13.66 -1.84 -0.12
C GLY A 187 -14.88 -1.43 0.71
N HIS A 188 -16.00 -1.17 0.02
CA HIS A 188 -17.23 -0.66 0.66
C HIS A 188 -17.74 -1.53 1.82
N HIS A 189 -17.56 -2.86 1.75
CA HIS A 189 -18.12 -3.79 2.75
C HIS A 189 -17.11 -4.77 3.34
N TYR A 190 -15.82 -4.66 3.01
CA TYR A 190 -14.80 -5.59 3.47
C TYR A 190 -13.49 -4.87 3.77
N GLY A 191 -12.67 -5.47 4.62
CA GLY A 191 -11.37 -4.92 4.98
C GLY A 191 -10.45 -5.99 5.56
N PHE A 192 -9.23 -6.08 5.05
CA PHE A 192 -8.14 -6.92 5.55
C PHE A 192 -7.00 -6.02 6.00
N LEU A 193 -6.44 -6.29 7.18
CA LEU A 193 -5.21 -5.70 7.68
C LEU A 193 -4.34 -6.78 8.34
N PHE A 194 -3.17 -7.00 7.76
CA PHE A 194 -2.06 -7.60 8.47
C PHE A 194 -1.13 -6.48 8.91
N ARG A 195 -0.69 -6.51 10.18
CA ARG A 195 0.36 -5.62 10.66
C ARG A 195 1.37 -6.34 11.53
N TYR A 196 2.63 -6.13 11.20
CA TYR A 196 3.77 -6.40 12.06
C TYR A 196 4.29 -5.07 12.61
N GLU A 197 4.53 -5.02 13.92
CA GLU A 197 5.09 -3.86 14.59
C GLU A 197 6.14 -4.29 15.61
N ARG A 198 7.32 -3.70 15.50
CA ARG A 198 8.40 -3.86 16.46
C ARG A 198 8.33 -2.74 17.49
N LEU A 199 8.09 -3.11 18.74
CA LEU A 199 8.18 -2.22 19.88
C LEU A 199 9.57 -2.31 20.50
N SER A 200 9.91 -1.35 21.37
CA SER A 200 11.25 -1.22 21.97
C SER A 200 11.69 -2.45 22.79
N SER A 201 10.74 -3.22 23.32
CA SER A 201 10.98 -4.40 24.17
C SER A 201 10.36 -5.69 23.64
N GLU A 202 9.49 -5.62 22.64
CA GLU A 202 8.68 -6.76 22.15
C GLU A 202 8.41 -6.60 20.65
N SER A 203 8.02 -7.67 19.97
CA SER A 203 7.43 -7.58 18.63
C SER A 203 5.99 -8.05 18.68
N LYS A 204 5.10 -7.30 18.04
CA LYS A 204 3.68 -7.61 17.97
C LYS A 204 3.29 -7.85 16.52
N THR A 205 2.63 -8.97 16.28
CA THR A 205 2.07 -9.30 14.97
C THR A 205 0.58 -9.47 15.15
N PHE A 206 -0.22 -8.78 14.34
CA PHE A 206 -1.65 -8.84 14.43
C PHE A 206 -2.29 -8.93 13.05
N VAL A 207 -3.34 -9.73 12.97
CA VAL A 207 -4.13 -9.93 11.75
C VAL A 207 -5.57 -9.63 12.07
N ALA A 208 -6.19 -8.87 11.18
CA ALA A 208 -7.57 -8.48 11.26
C ALA A 208 -8.21 -8.53 9.89
N TYR A 209 -9.45 -9.01 9.84
CA TYR A 209 -10.18 -9.14 8.60
C TYR A 209 -11.69 -9.10 8.84
N SER A 210 -12.42 -8.45 7.94
CA SER A 210 -13.88 -8.43 7.84
C SER A 210 -14.27 -8.66 6.39
N ILE A 211 -15.22 -9.57 6.18
CA ILE A 211 -15.77 -9.81 4.85
C ILE A 211 -17.04 -9.02 4.59
N ASN A 212 -17.91 -8.76 5.58
CA ASN A 212 -19.22 -8.13 5.36
C ASN A 212 -19.87 -7.65 6.69
N GLY A 213 -19.17 -6.84 7.49
CA GLY A 213 -19.80 -6.03 8.56
C GLY A 213 -20.34 -6.73 9.82
N GLU A 214 -20.65 -8.03 9.80
CA GLU A 214 -21.34 -8.69 10.92
C GLU A 214 -20.48 -9.64 11.75
N ASP A 215 -19.34 -10.10 11.25
CA ASP A 215 -18.33 -10.78 12.06
C ASP A 215 -16.92 -10.42 11.60
N TRP A 216 -16.19 -9.70 12.44
CA TRP A 216 -14.72 -9.70 12.43
C TRP A 216 -14.25 -11.06 12.98
N GLY A 217 -14.57 -12.13 12.27
CA GLY A 217 -14.00 -13.43 12.57
C GLY A 217 -12.50 -13.26 12.47
N TYR A 218 -11.77 -13.36 13.57
CA TYR A 218 -10.31 -13.23 13.58
C TYR A 218 -9.74 -14.54 13.03
N PRO A 219 -9.39 -14.64 11.73
CA PRO A 219 -8.85 -15.88 11.24
C PRO A 219 -7.51 -16.10 11.92
N GLU A 220 -7.29 -17.29 12.44
CA GLU A 220 -5.96 -17.67 12.88
C GLU A 220 -5.01 -17.56 11.69
N ILE A 221 -3.91 -16.84 11.90
CA ILE A 221 -2.84 -16.67 10.90
C ILE A 221 -2.26 -18.02 10.47
N GLY A 222 -2.46 -19.05 11.28
CA GLY A 222 -1.94 -20.41 11.08
C GLY A 222 -0.54 -20.56 11.65
N GLU A 223 -0.16 -21.80 11.93
CA GLU A 223 1.13 -22.14 12.56
C GLU A 223 2.32 -21.72 11.67
N ALA A 224 2.30 -22.06 10.38
CA ALA A 224 3.39 -21.74 9.47
C ALA A 224 3.67 -20.22 9.35
N ALA A 225 2.61 -19.40 9.31
CA ALA A 225 2.77 -17.95 9.29
C ALA A 225 3.21 -17.41 10.66
N THR A 226 2.67 -17.97 11.74
CA THR A 226 3.07 -17.67 13.12
C THR A 226 4.57 -17.86 13.30
N ASP A 227 5.08 -19.05 12.95
CA ASP A 227 6.49 -19.40 13.12
C ASP A 227 7.39 -18.53 12.24
N CYS A 228 6.96 -18.25 11.01
CA CYS A 228 7.68 -17.35 10.12
C CYS A 228 7.86 -15.95 10.76
N TRP A 229 6.81 -15.39 11.35
CA TRP A 229 6.86 -14.07 11.96
C TRP A 229 7.51 -14.05 13.34
N LYS A 230 7.48 -15.15 14.10
CA LYS A 230 8.31 -15.34 15.30
C LYS A 230 9.80 -15.30 14.95
N GLU A 231 10.19 -15.95 13.85
CA GLU A 231 11.58 -15.91 13.38
C GLU A 231 11.99 -14.49 12.95
N VAL A 232 11.11 -13.76 12.24
CA VAL A 232 11.33 -12.34 11.91
C VAL A 232 11.55 -11.51 13.18
N ALA A 233 10.65 -11.65 14.17
CA ALA A 233 10.76 -10.96 15.45
C ALA A 233 12.07 -11.28 16.17
N TRP A 234 12.46 -12.55 16.21
CA TRP A 234 13.74 -13.00 16.77
C TRP A 234 14.95 -12.38 16.05
N MET A 235 14.94 -12.36 14.71
CA MET A 235 16.02 -11.77 13.91
C MET A 235 16.15 -10.26 14.11
N HIS A 236 15.02 -9.57 14.27
CA HIS A 236 14.99 -8.12 14.46
C HIS A 236 15.34 -7.71 15.88
N HIS A 237 15.20 -8.59 16.87
CA HIS A 237 15.49 -8.24 18.26
C HIS A 237 17.00 -8.00 18.48
N PRO A 238 17.40 -6.89 19.14
CA PRO A 238 18.82 -6.53 19.30
C PRO A 238 19.67 -7.61 19.98
N LEU A 239 19.07 -8.34 20.93
CA LEU A 239 19.75 -9.36 21.73
C LEU A 239 19.46 -10.79 21.29
N ARG A 240 18.58 -11.01 20.28
CA ARG A 240 18.10 -12.34 19.87
C ARG A 240 17.65 -13.25 21.03
N ALA A 241 17.26 -12.66 22.16
CA ALA A 241 16.73 -13.34 23.33
C ALA A 241 15.21 -13.47 23.21
N GLY A 242 14.63 -14.48 23.88
CA GLY A 242 13.23 -14.91 23.78
C GLY A 242 12.26 -13.76 23.56
N VAL A 243 11.85 -13.57 22.30
CA VAL A 243 10.91 -12.53 21.93
C VAL A 243 9.52 -13.13 22.07
N ASP A 244 8.75 -12.60 23.01
CA ASP A 244 7.32 -12.83 23.02
C ASP A 244 6.73 -12.15 21.78
N THR A 245 6.45 -12.96 20.76
CA THR A 245 5.66 -12.51 19.62
C THR A 245 4.22 -12.54 20.07
N VAL A 246 3.71 -11.38 20.48
CA VAL A 246 2.29 -11.27 20.83
C VAL A 246 1.50 -11.33 19.53
N LEU A 247 0.85 -12.47 19.32
CA LEU A 247 -0.19 -12.62 18.32
C LEU A 247 -1.46 -11.97 18.85
N GLY A 248 -1.66 -10.73 18.41
CA GLY A 248 -2.80 -9.93 18.82
C GLY A 248 -3.96 -10.05 17.84
N ARG A 249 -5.17 -9.96 18.37
CA ARG A 249 -6.34 -9.55 17.61
C ARG A 249 -6.39 -8.02 17.64
N TYR A 250 -6.61 -7.38 16.50
CA TYR A 250 -6.80 -5.94 16.49
C TYR A 250 -8.11 -5.60 17.22
N PRO A 251 -8.21 -4.47 17.95
CA PRO A 251 -9.47 -4.07 18.57
C PRO A 251 -10.55 -3.87 17.49
N PRO A 252 -11.73 -4.49 17.63
CA PRO A 252 -12.79 -4.41 16.61
C PRO A 252 -13.29 -2.98 16.40
N GLU A 253 -13.16 -2.10 17.40
CA GLU A 253 -13.58 -0.69 17.36
C GLU A 253 -12.68 0.19 16.46
N LEU A 254 -11.48 -0.30 16.12
CA LEU A 254 -10.49 0.41 15.31
C LEU A 254 -10.50 -0.01 13.83
N LEU A 255 -11.33 -0.97 13.43
CA LEU A 255 -11.30 -1.54 12.09
C LEU A 255 -12.48 -1.29 11.14
N PRO A 256 -13.55 -0.51 11.44
CA PRO A 256 -14.57 -0.21 10.43
C PRO A 256 -13.93 0.13 9.08
N PRO A 257 -14.41 -0.33 7.91
CA PRO A 257 -13.73 -0.09 6.63
C PRO A 257 -13.34 1.39 6.41
N GLU A 258 -14.18 2.32 6.89
CA GLU A 258 -13.91 3.76 6.90
C GLU A 258 -12.74 4.16 7.82
N ARG A 259 -12.61 3.53 8.98
CA ARG A 259 -11.51 3.71 9.95
C ARG A 259 -10.26 2.94 9.60
N LEU A 260 -10.35 1.77 8.97
CA LEU A 260 -9.18 1.02 8.49
C LEU A 260 -8.36 1.91 7.56
N ASN A 261 -9.05 2.59 6.65
CA ASN A 261 -8.43 3.66 5.89
C ASN A 261 -7.73 4.65 6.85
N ASN A 262 -8.42 5.23 7.84
CA ASN A 262 -7.86 6.20 8.82
C ASN A 262 -6.69 5.70 9.68
N HIS A 263 -6.53 4.38 9.84
CA HIS A 263 -5.48 3.77 10.65
C HIS A 263 -4.20 3.45 9.89
N LEU A 264 -4.25 3.42 8.55
CA LEU A 264 -3.04 3.19 7.76
C LEU A 264 -2.08 4.35 7.96
N SER A 265 -0.79 4.04 8.09
CA SER A 265 0.29 5.04 8.15
C SER A 265 0.32 6.02 6.98
N ILE A 266 -0.42 5.73 5.90
CA ILE A 266 -0.64 6.62 4.76
C ILE A 266 -1.71 7.70 5.03
N LEU A 267 -2.68 7.49 5.93
CA LEU A 267 -3.79 8.44 6.12
C LEU A 267 -3.47 9.72 6.90
N PRO A 268 -2.60 9.78 7.92
CA PRO A 268 -2.17 11.07 8.46
C PRO A 268 -1.51 11.98 7.41
N LEU A 269 -0.88 11.39 6.38
CA LEU A 269 -0.32 12.13 5.23
C LEU A 269 -1.39 12.62 4.26
N LEU A 270 -2.55 11.97 4.21
CA LEU A 270 -3.67 12.22 3.29
C LEU A 270 -4.81 13.06 3.92
N MET A 271 -4.98 13.03 5.24
CA MET A 271 -6.05 13.72 5.97
C MET A 271 -5.92 15.25 5.99
N ASN A 272 -4.75 15.79 5.63
CA ASN A 272 -4.62 17.23 5.35
C ASN A 272 -5.45 17.69 4.12
N HIS A 273 -6.00 16.77 3.31
CA HIS A 273 -6.73 17.11 2.07
C HIS A 273 -8.15 16.55 1.93
N ARG A 274 -8.60 15.58 2.75
CA ARG A 274 -10.00 15.07 2.68
C ARG A 274 -11.07 16.13 2.97
N ASN A 275 -10.73 17.22 3.64
CA ASN A 275 -11.65 18.36 3.86
C ASN A 275 -12.06 19.09 2.57
N LEU A 276 -11.32 18.94 1.46
CA LEU A 276 -11.70 19.50 0.15
C LEU A 276 -12.71 18.60 -0.59
N HIS A 277 -12.61 17.28 -0.49
CA HIS A 277 -13.50 16.35 -1.20
C HIS A 277 -14.93 16.34 -0.65
N ARG A 278 -15.12 16.44 0.68
CA ARG A 278 -16.47 16.59 1.24
C ARG A 278 -17.14 17.89 0.80
N ARG A 279 -16.40 18.99 0.65
CA ARG A 279 -17.00 20.27 0.26
C ARG A 279 -17.50 20.31 -1.19
N VAL A 280 -16.87 19.58 -2.11
CA VAL A 280 -17.23 19.60 -3.54
C VAL A 280 -18.31 18.57 -3.89
N CYS A 281 -18.31 17.39 -3.25
CA CYS A 281 -19.32 16.38 -3.53
C CYS A 281 -20.68 16.69 -2.88
N TYR A 282 -20.73 17.36 -1.72
CA TYR A 282 -22.02 17.76 -1.12
C TYR A 282 -22.58 19.09 -1.66
N SER A 283 -21.80 19.92 -2.37
CA SER A 283 -22.34 21.14 -2.99
C SER A 283 -23.11 20.88 -4.28
N ASN A 284 -22.90 19.73 -4.94
CA ASN A 284 -23.48 19.43 -6.25
C ASN A 284 -24.71 18.51 -6.19
N TYR A 285 -25.15 18.10 -4.99
CA TYR A 285 -26.37 17.29 -4.80
C TYR A 285 -27.47 18.03 -4.02
N ASN A 286 -27.29 19.30 -3.67
CA ASN A 286 -28.32 20.14 -3.02
C ASN A 286 -28.82 21.28 -3.92
N CYS A 287 -28.88 21.06 -5.24
CA CYS A 287 -29.53 21.99 -6.17
C CYS A 287 -30.41 21.20 -7.13
N THR A 288 -31.56 20.73 -6.63
CA THR A 288 -32.85 20.65 -7.34
C THR A 288 -33.84 20.02 -6.36
N GLU A 289 -34.51 20.86 -5.60
CA GLU A 289 -35.87 20.66 -5.07
C GLU A 289 -36.24 21.93 -4.29
N GLU A 290 -36.42 23.05 -5.01
CA GLU A 290 -37.36 24.06 -4.55
C GLU A 290 -38.70 23.73 -5.21
N GLN A 291 -39.62 23.32 -4.35
CA GLN A 291 -41.04 23.13 -4.62
C GLN A 291 -41.62 24.43 -5.16
N ASP A 292 -42.16 24.36 -6.38
CA ASP A 292 -43.01 25.41 -6.94
C ASP A 292 -44.42 25.24 -6.35
N ASP A 293 -44.62 25.84 -5.17
CA ASP A 293 -45.92 26.00 -4.53
C ASP A 293 -46.42 27.43 -4.78
N GLY A 294 -47.22 27.58 -5.83
CA GLY A 294 -48.39 28.46 -5.90
C GLY A 294 -48.21 29.98 -5.84
N ARG A 295 -48.41 30.64 -6.99
CA ARG A 295 -49.40 31.72 -7.15
C ARG A 295 -50.02 31.71 -8.55
#